data_AF-A0A661DBZ0-F1
#
_entry.id   AF-A0A661DBZ0-F1
#
_cell.length_a   1.000
_cell.length_b   1.000
_cell.length_c   1.000
_cell.angle_alpha   90.00
_cell.angle_beta   90.00
_cell.angle_gamma   90.00
#
_symmetry.space_group_name_H-M   'P 1'
#
loop_
_entity.id
_entity.type
_entity.pdbx_description
1 polymer ?
#
loop_
_entity_poly.entity_id
_entity_poly.type
_entity_poly.pdbx_seq_one_letter_code
_entity_poly.pdbx_strand_id
1 'polypeptide(L)'
;LQLKGEQLTSDILRFSINTVFGIFGLIDMGTPMGLPKHQESFADTLGYWGVGSGPYIVLPILGPSSVRDAPSLVVDFMIHPASLVSPASATIALASVRAVDIRSELLKTTDIRDSLALDPYIFTRESYYQWRQNRVYDGEPPRVIIEDFEE
;
A
#
# COMPACT_ATOMS: atom_id res chain seq x y z
N LEU A 1 14.95 0.53 0.45
CA LEU A 1 15.44 0.97 -0.89
C LEU A 1 15.40 2.49 -1.08
N GLN A 2 14.60 3.22 -0.31
CA GLN A 2 14.43 4.69 -0.38
C GLN A 2 15.37 5.46 0.58
N LEU A 3 16.37 4.81 1.18
CA LEU A 3 17.35 5.42 2.11
C LEU A 3 16.76 6.09 3.38
N LYS A 4 15.51 5.77 3.74
CA LYS A 4 14.84 6.25 4.97
C LYS A 4 15.34 5.48 6.22
N GLY A 5 16.48 5.88 6.77
CA GLY A 5 17.16 5.18 7.88
C GLY A 5 16.39 5.15 9.21
N GLU A 6 15.65 6.23 9.52
CA GLU A 6 14.82 6.32 10.73
C GLU A 6 13.66 5.31 10.69
N GLN A 7 12.89 5.31 9.59
CA GLN A 7 11.79 4.36 9.38
C GLN A 7 12.28 2.91 9.44
N LEU A 8 13.41 2.61 8.78
CA LEU A 8 14.02 1.28 8.82
C LEU A 8 14.34 0.84 10.24
N THR A 9 14.93 1.73 11.04
CA THR A 9 15.27 1.43 12.44
C THR A 9 14.02 1.17 13.27
N SER A 10 12.98 2.00 13.11
CA SER A 10 11.69 1.81 13.76
C SER A 10 11.05 0.47 13.41
N ASP A 11 11.04 0.09 12.13
CA ASP A 11 10.45 -1.15 11.65
C ASP A 11 11.20 -2.40 12.16
N ILE A 12 12.54 -2.35 12.22
CA ILE A 12 13.36 -3.44 12.79
C ILE A 12 13.06 -3.62 14.28
N LEU A 13 12.95 -2.53 15.03
CA LEU A 13 12.61 -2.57 16.45
C LEU A 13 11.19 -3.11 16.65
N ARG A 14 10.24 -2.62 15.85
CA ARG A 14 8.85 -3.06 15.89
C ARG A 14 8.74 -4.56 15.59
N PHE A 15 9.42 -5.05 14.56
CA PHE A 15 9.48 -6.48 14.24
C PHE A 15 10.03 -7.27 15.43
N SER A 16 11.17 -6.86 15.98
CA SER A 16 11.83 -7.55 17.10
C SER A 16 10.93 -7.62 18.33
N ILE A 17 10.29 -6.51 18.71
CA ILE A 17 9.41 -6.44 19.88
C ILE A 17 8.15 -7.28 19.66
N ASN A 18 7.50 -7.16 18.51
CA ASN A 18 6.30 -7.95 18.21
C ASN A 18 6.61 -9.44 18.13
N THR A 19 7.78 -9.83 17.63
CA THR A 19 8.19 -11.24 17.62
C THR A 19 8.44 -11.77 19.03
N VAL A 20 9.21 -11.06 19.86
CA VAL A 20 9.64 -11.54 21.20
C VAL A 20 8.53 -11.42 22.24
N PHE A 21 7.85 -10.28 22.28
CA PHE A 21 6.86 -9.96 23.32
C PHE A 21 5.41 -10.03 22.82
N GLY A 22 5.20 -9.98 21.51
CA GLY A 22 3.88 -10.00 20.87
C GLY A 22 3.43 -11.38 20.39
N ILE A 23 3.95 -12.48 20.95
CA ILE A 23 3.64 -13.86 20.54
C ILE A 23 3.85 -14.04 19.03
N PHE A 24 5.10 -13.89 18.57
CA PHE A 24 5.45 -13.97 17.15
C PHE A 24 4.70 -12.98 16.23
N GLY A 25 4.25 -11.86 16.79
CA GLY A 25 3.55 -10.80 16.08
C GLY A 25 2.03 -10.94 16.02
N LEU A 26 1.43 -11.89 16.75
CA LEU A 26 -0.03 -11.95 16.92
C LEU A 26 -0.58 -10.76 17.72
N ILE A 27 0.22 -10.21 18.62
CA ILE A 27 -0.12 -9.03 19.44
C ILE A 27 0.83 -7.90 19.08
N ASP A 28 0.26 -6.72 18.81
CA ASP A 28 1.02 -5.54 18.43
C ASP A 28 1.49 -4.74 19.67
N MET A 29 2.69 -5.05 20.14
CA MET A 29 3.34 -4.38 21.26
C MET A 29 4.13 -3.14 20.84
N GLY A 30 4.52 -3.03 19.56
CA GLY A 30 5.27 -1.90 19.03
C GLY A 30 4.47 -0.59 18.99
N THR A 31 3.18 -0.65 18.62
CA THR A 31 2.34 0.57 18.55
C THR A 31 2.22 1.30 19.89
N PRO A 32 1.89 0.64 21.03
CA PRO A 32 1.88 1.28 22.35
C PRO A 32 3.22 1.89 22.78
N MET A 33 4.33 1.41 22.22
CA MET A 33 5.68 1.91 22.50
C MET A 33 6.10 3.09 21.59
N GLY A 34 5.18 3.60 20.76
CA GLY A 34 5.45 4.73 19.88
C GLY A 34 6.26 4.38 18.64
N LEU A 35 6.29 3.10 18.23
CA LEU A 35 6.91 2.67 16.98
C LEU A 35 5.87 2.64 15.87
N PRO A 36 5.75 3.67 15.01
CA PRO A 36 4.76 3.69 13.94
C PRO A 36 5.01 2.55 12.94
N LYS A 37 3.92 2.06 12.33
CA LYS A 37 3.98 1.05 11.27
C LYS A 37 4.18 1.77 9.93
N HIS A 38 5.25 1.43 9.21
CA HIS A 38 5.44 1.86 7.84
C HIS A 38 5.16 0.70 6.89
N GLN A 39 4.49 0.98 5.77
CA GLN A 39 4.22 -0.02 4.75
C GLN A 39 4.59 0.52 3.39
N GLU A 40 5.73 0.07 2.89
CA GLU A 40 6.30 0.45 1.61
C GLU A 40 6.15 -0.67 0.60
N SER A 41 5.96 -0.32 -0.67
CA SER A 41 5.99 -1.28 -1.77
C SER A 41 7.08 -0.93 -2.78
N PHE A 42 7.42 -1.87 -3.68
CA PHE A 42 8.41 -1.61 -4.71
C PHE A 42 7.98 -0.46 -5.64
N ALA A 43 6.67 -0.30 -5.88
CA ALA A 43 6.11 0.82 -6.62
C ALA A 43 6.41 2.18 -5.96
N ASP A 44 6.32 2.26 -4.63
CA ASP A 44 6.66 3.48 -3.88
C ASP A 44 8.16 3.76 -3.99
N THR A 45 8.99 2.72 -3.95
CA THR A 45 10.43 2.84 -4.20
C THR A 45 10.70 3.43 -5.58
N LEU A 46 10.07 2.91 -6.64
CA LEU A 46 10.22 3.47 -7.98
C LEU A 46 9.76 4.93 -8.04
N GLY A 47 8.66 5.26 -7.36
CA GLY A 47 8.16 6.64 -7.23
C GLY A 47 9.15 7.58 -6.54
N TYR A 48 9.76 7.13 -5.44
CA TYR A 48 10.80 7.87 -4.72
C TYR A 48 11.99 8.20 -5.63
N TRP A 49 12.35 7.29 -6.54
CA TRP A 49 13.40 7.50 -7.54
C TRP A 49 12.94 8.23 -8.81
N GLY A 50 11.74 8.84 -8.79
CA GLY A 50 11.25 9.69 -9.87
C GLY A 50 10.52 8.96 -11.01
N VAL A 51 10.28 7.65 -10.89
CA VAL A 51 9.46 6.94 -11.87
C VAL A 51 8.00 7.31 -11.68
N GLY A 52 7.43 8.02 -12.65
CA GLY A 52 6.02 8.38 -12.66
C GLY A 52 5.11 7.15 -12.72
N SER A 53 3.88 7.27 -12.20
CA SER A 53 2.90 6.16 -12.20
C SER A 53 2.56 5.67 -13.61
N GLY A 54 2.48 6.60 -14.57
CA GLY A 54 2.02 6.30 -15.93
C GLY A 54 0.50 6.09 -16.03
N PRO A 55 0.01 5.57 -17.17
CA PRO A 55 -1.41 5.33 -17.40
C PRO A 55 -2.05 4.45 -16.34
N TYR A 56 -3.27 4.80 -15.95
CA TYR A 56 -4.10 4.03 -15.03
C TYR A 56 -4.64 2.78 -15.73
N ILE A 57 -4.57 1.66 -15.03
CA ILE A 57 -5.12 0.39 -15.49
C ILE A 57 -5.86 -0.29 -14.34
N VAL A 58 -6.86 -1.09 -14.67
CA VAL A 58 -7.55 -1.93 -13.69
C VAL A 58 -7.14 -3.37 -13.96
N LEU A 59 -6.44 -3.98 -13.00
CA LEU A 59 -6.04 -5.37 -13.10
C LEU A 59 -7.23 -6.25 -12.71
N PRO A 60 -7.49 -7.34 -13.46
CA PRO A 60 -8.49 -8.33 -13.06
C PRO A 60 -8.16 -8.84 -11.64
N ILE A 61 -9.18 -8.88 -10.78
CA ILE A 61 -9.10 -9.33 -9.37
C ILE A 61 -8.31 -8.36 -8.45
N LEU A 62 -7.16 -7.85 -8.89
CA LEU A 62 -6.25 -7.02 -8.08
C LEU A 62 -6.68 -5.55 -7.99
N GLY A 63 -7.47 -5.07 -8.96
CA GLY A 63 -8.09 -3.74 -8.89
C GLY A 63 -7.23 -2.59 -9.46
N PRO A 64 -7.44 -1.36 -8.97
CA PRO A 64 -6.76 -0.14 -9.43
C PRO A 64 -5.23 -0.24 -9.42
N SER A 65 -4.58 0.12 -10.53
CA SER A 65 -3.13 0.10 -10.68
C SER A 65 -2.64 1.07 -11.76
N SER A 66 -1.34 1.05 -12.04
CA SER A 66 -0.70 1.83 -13.09
C SER A 66 0.42 1.03 -13.75
N VAL A 67 0.96 1.53 -14.87
CA VAL A 67 2.05 0.86 -15.59
C VAL A 67 3.30 0.68 -14.71
N ARG A 68 3.57 1.58 -13.77
CA ARG A 68 4.64 1.41 -12.78
C ARG A 68 4.27 0.40 -11.69
N ASP A 69 3.04 0.47 -11.20
CA ASP A 69 2.62 -0.32 -10.04
C ASP A 69 2.39 -1.80 -10.38
N ALA A 70 1.83 -2.12 -11.54
CA ALA A 70 1.50 -3.49 -11.93
C ALA A 70 2.70 -4.47 -11.91
N PRO A 71 3.85 -4.17 -12.54
CA PRO A 71 5.01 -5.06 -12.44
C PRO A 71 5.61 -5.10 -11.03
N SER A 72 5.44 -4.02 -10.25
CA SER A 72 5.91 -3.97 -8.86
C SER A 72 5.20 -4.99 -7.97
N LEU A 73 3.94 -5.32 -8.26
CA LEU A 73 3.18 -6.35 -7.54
C LEU A 73 3.85 -7.72 -7.58
N VAL A 74 4.53 -8.07 -8.68
CA VAL A 74 5.26 -9.34 -8.80
C VAL A 74 6.47 -9.35 -7.89
N VAL A 75 7.23 -8.24 -7.88
CA VAL A 75 8.39 -8.07 -7.00
C VAL A 75 7.95 -8.14 -5.54
N ASP A 76 6.91 -7.38 -5.18
CA ASP A 76 6.34 -7.36 -3.84
C ASP A 76 5.89 -8.76 -3.39
N PHE A 77 5.24 -9.53 -4.28
CA PHE A 77 4.83 -10.89 -3.99
C PHE A 77 6.03 -11.83 -3.72
N MET A 78 7.09 -11.73 -4.52
CA MET A 78 8.27 -12.59 -4.38
C MET A 78 9.00 -12.33 -3.05
N ILE A 79 9.12 -11.08 -2.62
CA ILE A 79 9.83 -10.69 -1.39
C ILE A 79 8.96 -10.76 -0.13
N HIS A 80 7.64 -10.95 -0.27
CA HIS A 80 6.72 -11.00 0.86
C HIS A 80 7.01 -12.22 1.74
N PRO A 81 7.15 -12.11 3.08
CA PRO A 81 7.50 -13.26 3.94
C PRO A 81 6.54 -14.46 3.83
N ALA A 82 5.27 -14.22 3.51
CA ALA A 82 4.29 -15.30 3.27
C ALA A 82 4.65 -16.22 2.07
N SER A 83 5.50 -15.77 1.14
CA SER A 83 6.00 -16.59 0.02
C SER A 83 6.96 -17.69 0.48
N LEU A 84 7.53 -17.57 1.70
CA LEU A 84 8.41 -18.56 2.31
C LEU A 84 7.65 -19.71 2.99
N VAL A 85 6.33 -19.58 3.17
CA VAL A 85 5.51 -20.58 3.84
C VAL A 85 5.28 -21.77 2.91
N SER A 86 5.39 -22.98 3.46
CA SER A 86 5.18 -24.24 2.75
C SER A 86 4.20 -25.13 3.53
N PRO A 87 3.34 -25.92 2.87
CA PRO A 87 3.18 -26.07 1.41
C PRO A 87 2.47 -24.88 0.74
N ALA A 88 2.46 -24.85 -0.60
CA ALA A 88 1.82 -23.79 -1.37
C ALA A 88 0.33 -23.54 -1.01
N SER A 89 -0.38 -24.56 -0.53
CA SER A 89 -1.76 -24.40 -0.04
C SER A 89 -1.86 -23.47 1.17
N ALA A 90 -0.84 -23.44 2.04
CA ALA A 90 -0.79 -22.52 3.18
C ALA A 90 -0.56 -21.06 2.72
N THR A 91 0.32 -20.83 1.74
CA THR A 91 0.50 -19.52 1.12
C THR A 91 -0.78 -19.02 0.47
N ILE A 92 -1.48 -19.89 -0.26
CA ILE A 92 -2.78 -19.57 -0.87
C ILE A 92 -3.81 -19.23 0.21
N ALA A 93 -3.89 -20.03 1.28
CA ALA A 93 -4.82 -19.76 2.39
C ALA A 93 -4.54 -18.39 3.05
N LEU A 94 -3.27 -18.05 3.32
CA LEU A 94 -2.89 -16.74 3.84
C LEU A 94 -3.26 -15.61 2.89
N ALA A 95 -3.03 -15.78 1.58
CA ALA A 95 -3.43 -14.81 0.57
C ALA A 95 -4.96 -14.63 0.50
N SER A 96 -5.72 -15.72 0.62
CA SER A 96 -7.19 -15.68 0.65
C SER A 96 -7.73 -14.95 1.87
N VAL A 97 -7.20 -15.25 3.07
CA VAL A 97 -7.59 -14.54 4.30
C VAL A 97 -7.32 -13.04 4.15
N ARG A 98 -6.14 -12.67 3.64
CA ARG A 98 -5.79 -11.27 3.40
C ARG A 98 -6.71 -10.60 2.37
N ALA A 99 -7.11 -11.31 1.32
CA ALA A 99 -8.04 -10.78 0.32
C ALA A 99 -9.43 -10.51 0.91
N VAL A 100 -9.92 -11.39 1.78
CA VAL A 100 -11.19 -11.20 2.50
C VAL A 100 -11.09 -10.02 3.47
N ASP A 101 -9.99 -9.91 4.20
CA ASP A 101 -9.72 -8.82 5.14
C ASP A 101 -9.72 -7.45 4.43
N ILE A 102 -8.95 -7.31 3.35
CA ILE A 102 -8.93 -6.11 2.51
C ILE A 102 -10.33 -5.79 1.98
N ARG A 103 -11.08 -6.80 1.51
CA ARG A 103 -12.44 -6.57 1.01
C ARG A 103 -13.33 -6.04 2.14
N SER A 104 -13.22 -6.61 3.33
CA SER A 104 -13.98 -6.19 4.52
C SER A 104 -13.73 -4.73 4.86
N GLU A 105 -12.46 -4.30 4.88
CA GLU A 105 -12.07 -2.91 5.11
C GLU A 105 -12.64 -1.96 4.04
N LEU A 106 -12.68 -2.40 2.79
CA LEU A 106 -13.13 -1.57 1.66
C LEU A 106 -14.64 -1.57 1.44
N LEU A 107 -15.42 -2.48 2.03
CA LEU A 107 -16.87 -2.62 1.79
C LEU A 107 -17.59 -1.28 1.93
N LYS A 108 -17.44 -0.62 3.09
CA LYS A 108 -18.11 0.66 3.38
C LYS A 108 -17.67 1.77 2.41
N THR A 109 -16.37 1.85 2.12
CA THR A 109 -15.83 2.87 1.20
C THR A 109 -16.37 2.66 -0.22
N THR A 110 -16.47 1.41 -0.67
CA THR A 110 -17.05 1.10 -1.99
C THR A 110 -18.55 1.41 -2.05
N ASP A 111 -19.30 1.14 -0.98
CA ASP A 111 -20.74 1.44 -0.93
C ASP A 111 -21.01 2.96 -1.00
N ILE A 112 -20.18 3.76 -0.31
CA ILE A 112 -20.23 5.22 -0.36
C ILE A 112 -19.89 5.72 -1.76
N ARG A 113 -18.82 5.20 -2.37
CA ARG A 113 -18.44 5.53 -3.75
C ARG A 113 -19.60 5.25 -4.70
N ASP A 114 -20.18 4.05 -4.63
CA ASP A 114 -21.19 3.59 -5.59
C ASP A 114 -22.53 4.33 -5.45
N SER A 115 -22.80 4.91 -4.28
CA SER A 115 -24.01 5.70 -4.02
C SER A 115 -23.86 7.20 -4.29
N LEU A 116 -22.65 7.76 -4.16
CA LEU A 116 -22.41 9.21 -4.25
C LEU A 116 -21.65 9.64 -5.51
N ALA A 117 -20.82 8.78 -6.11
CA ALA A 117 -20.00 9.15 -7.26
C ALA A 117 -20.84 9.22 -8.53
N LEU A 118 -20.76 10.33 -9.25
CA LEU A 118 -21.37 10.48 -10.57
C LEU A 118 -20.77 9.49 -11.58
N ASP A 119 -19.44 9.32 -11.54
CA ASP A 119 -18.70 8.31 -12.30
C ASP A 119 -17.76 7.55 -11.33
N PRO A 120 -18.12 6.30 -10.95
CA PRO A 120 -17.32 5.50 -10.04
C PRO A 120 -15.91 5.19 -10.57
N TYR A 121 -15.74 5.07 -11.89
CA TYR A 121 -14.46 4.76 -12.50
C TYR A 121 -13.51 5.95 -12.38
N ILE A 122 -13.94 7.14 -12.81
CA ILE A 122 -13.13 8.36 -12.73
C ILE A 122 -12.81 8.69 -11.28
N PHE A 123 -13.80 8.61 -10.38
CA PHE A 123 -13.58 8.83 -8.96
C PHE A 123 -12.51 7.90 -8.38
N THR A 124 -12.58 6.60 -8.72
CA THR A 124 -11.60 5.62 -8.24
C THR A 124 -10.21 5.89 -8.81
N ARG A 125 -10.11 6.25 -10.09
CA ARG A 125 -8.86 6.60 -10.74
C ARG A 125 -8.17 7.79 -10.07
N GLU A 126 -8.91 8.89 -9.88
CA GLU A 126 -8.34 10.10 -9.26
C GLU A 126 -7.96 9.85 -7.79
N SER A 127 -8.80 9.13 -7.05
CA SER A 127 -8.50 8.73 -5.67
C SER A 127 -7.26 7.85 -5.60
N TYR A 128 -7.09 6.92 -6.54
CA TYR A 128 -5.91 6.07 -6.63
C TYR A 128 -4.63 6.89 -6.87
N TYR A 129 -4.66 7.87 -7.78
CA TYR A 129 -3.50 8.73 -8.03
C TYR A 129 -3.14 9.58 -6.83
N GLN A 130 -4.13 10.19 -6.16
CA GLN A 130 -3.92 10.96 -4.94
C GLN A 130 -3.33 10.08 -3.82
N TRP A 131 -3.92 8.91 -3.58
CA TRP A 131 -3.42 7.95 -2.60
C TRP A 131 -1.99 7.53 -2.90
N ARG A 132 -1.67 7.26 -4.17
CA ARG A 132 -0.32 6.83 -4.54
C ARG A 132 0.71 7.94 -4.43
N GLN A 133 0.35 9.17 -4.82
CA GLN A 133 1.21 10.32 -4.62
C GLN A 133 1.47 10.52 -3.12
N ASN A 134 0.43 10.43 -2.31
CA ASN A 134 0.55 10.53 -0.86
C ASN A 134 1.53 9.50 -0.28
N ARG A 135 1.49 8.25 -0.75
CA ARG A 135 2.44 7.21 -0.34
C ARG A 135 3.89 7.50 -0.74
N VAL A 136 4.12 7.97 -1.96
CA VAL A 136 5.48 8.29 -2.44
C VAL A 136 6.11 9.42 -1.63
N TYR A 137 5.30 10.36 -1.14
CA TYR A 137 5.75 11.53 -0.38
C TYR A 137 5.43 11.43 1.13
N ASP A 138 5.22 10.23 1.68
CA ASP A 138 5.06 10.00 3.13
C ASP A 138 3.97 10.84 3.85
N GLY A 139 2.90 11.24 3.17
CA GLY A 139 1.90 12.15 3.78
C GLY A 139 1.95 13.58 3.27
N GLU A 140 3.05 13.97 2.62
CA GLU A 140 3.36 15.37 2.29
C GLU A 140 3.57 15.57 0.77
N PRO A 141 2.55 15.27 -0.07
CA PRO A 141 2.68 15.45 -1.50
C PRO A 141 2.87 16.94 -1.86
N PRO A 142 3.63 17.25 -2.93
CA PRO A 142 3.78 18.61 -3.40
C PRO A 142 2.42 19.21 -3.75
N ARG A 143 2.19 20.45 -3.32
CA ARG A 143 0.94 21.16 -3.62
C ARG A 143 0.83 21.34 -5.13
N VAL A 144 -0.34 21.02 -5.67
CA VAL A 144 -0.68 21.37 -7.05
C VAL A 144 -0.74 22.89 -7.11
N ILE A 145 0.26 23.51 -7.73
CA ILE A 145 0.19 24.93 -8.10
C ILE A 145 -0.78 24.97 -9.26
N ILE A 146 -2.03 25.33 -8.98
CA ILE A 146 -2.92 25.80 -10.02
C ILE A 146 -2.36 27.17 -10.35
N GLU A 147 -1.59 27.28 -11.43
CA GLU A 147 -1.38 28.58 -12.05
C GLU A 147 -2.79 29.03 -12.42
N ASP A 148 -3.31 30.04 -11.72
CA ASP A 148 -4.54 30.70 -12.10
C ASP A 148 -4.33 31.13 -13.55
N PHE A 149 -4.96 30.42 -14.47
CA PHE A 149 -5.04 30.84 -15.86
C PHE A 149 -5.98 32.04 -15.88
N GLU A 150 -5.44 33.20 -15.47
CA GLU A 150 -6.01 34.49 -15.79
C GLU A 150 -5.85 34.69 -17.30
N GLU A 151 -6.91 34.39 -18.06
CA GLU A 151 -7.28 35.09 -19.30
C GLU A 151 -8.78 34.95 -19.60
#